data_AF-S1QZL5-F1
#
_entry.id   AF-S1QZL5-F1
#
_cell.length_a   1.000
_cell.length_b   1.000
_cell.length_c   1.000
_cell.angle_alpha   90.00
_cell.angle_beta   90.00
_cell.angle_gamma   90.00
#
_symmetry.space_group_name_H-M   'P 1'
#
loop_
_entity.id
_entity.type
_entity.pdbx_description
1 polymer ?
#
loop_
_entity_poly.entity_id
_entity_poly.type
_entity_poly.pdbx_seq_one_letter_code
_entity_poly.pdbx_strand_id
1 'polypeptide(L)' 'MEPLQKVLIIIGAIITISCGVGLVYSIYKLKNALETEDPRDLNKAISAVVVNGVIIGVCAGMIAYVSGLLSNIQF' A
#
# COMPACT_ATOMS: atom_id res chain seq x y z
N MET A 1 -12.57 -22.27 4.23
CA MET A 1 -11.27 -21.57 4.34
C MET A 1 -10.41 -22.37 5.29
N GLU A 2 -9.43 -23.08 4.74
CA GLU A 2 -8.42 -23.75 5.56
C GLU A 2 -7.70 -22.74 6.47
N PRO A 3 -7.18 -23.16 7.63
CA PRO A 3 -6.43 -22.29 8.55
C PRO A 3 -5.33 -21.49 7.86
N LEU A 4 -4.65 -22.09 6.87
CA LEU A 4 -3.60 -21.47 6.07
C LEU A 4 -4.09 -20.25 5.27
N GLN A 5 -5.26 -20.37 4.62
CA GLN A 5 -5.84 -19.29 3.82
C GLN A 5 -6.23 -18.08 4.69
N LYS A 6 -6.76 -18.33 5.90
CA LYS A 6 -7.06 -17.26 6.87
C LYS A 6 -5.81 -16.51 7.33
N VAL A 7 -4.73 -17.24 7.63
CA VAL A 7 -3.46 -16.64 8.06
C VAL A 7 -2.86 -15.76 6.96
N LEU A 8 -2.87 -16.23 5.71
CA LEU A 8 -2.39 -15.46 4.56
C LEU A 8 -3.20 -14.18 4.30
N ILE A 9 -4.53 -14.24 4.41
CA ILE A 9 -5.38 -13.06 4.26
C ILE A 9 -5.11 -12.04 5.37
N ILE A 10 -4.94 -12.49 6.62
CA ILE A 10 -4.65 -11.60 7.76
C ILE A 10 -3.27 -10.94 7.61
N ILE A 11 -2.24 -11.71 7.25
CA ILE A 11 -0.89 -11.16 7.03
C ILE A 11 -0.91 -10.16 5.87
N GLY A 12 -1.59 -10.49 4.77
CA GLY A 12 -1.77 -9.58 3.64
C GLY A 12 -2.47 -8.28 4.04
N ALA A 13 -3.54 -8.37 4.83
CA ALA A 13 -4.26 -7.19 5.33
C ALA A 13 -3.34 -6.30 6.18
N ILE A 14 -2.54 -6.88 7.07
CA ILE A 14 -1.59 -6.15 7.92
C ILE A 14 -0.52 -5.43 7.08
N ILE A 15 0.04 -6.09 6.07
CA ILE A 15 1.04 -5.50 5.16
C ILE A 15 0.43 -4.33 4.36
N THR A 16 -0.80 -4.50 3.88
CA THR A 16 -1.47 -3.44 3.11
C THR A 16 -1.74 -2.20 3.97
N ILE A 17 -2.16 -2.41 5.23
CA ILE A 17 -2.39 -1.32 6.19
C ILE A 17 -1.09 -0.59 6.52
N SER A 18 0.01 -1.32 6.76
CA SER A 18 1.30 -0.69 7.08
C SER A 18 1.85 0.13 5.91
N CYS A 19 1.67 -0.32 4.66
CA CYS A 19 1.98 0.49 3.49
C CYS A 19 1.09 1.74 3.38
N GLY A 20 -0.17 1.65 3.80
CA GLY A 20 -1.11 2.78 3.90
C GLY A 20 -0.59 3.95 4.73
N VAL A 21 0.08 3.66 5.86
CA VAL A 21 0.64 4.69 6.75
C VAL A 21 1.70 5.54 6.04
N GLY A 22 2.56 4.93 5.22
CA GLY A 22 3.58 5.63 4.45
C GLY A 22 2.99 6.59 3.40
N LEU A 23 1.87 6.21 2.81
CA LEU A 23 1.15 7.04 1.84
C LEU A 23 0.46 8.22 2.52
N VAL A 24 -0.20 8.00 3.66
CA VAL A 24 -0.80 9.08 4.48
C VAL A 24 0.25 10.09 4.93
N TYR A 25 1.41 9.62 5.38
CA TYR A 25 2.52 10.50 5.76
C TYR A 25 3.07 11.29 4.57
N SER A 26 3.11 10.70 3.38
CA SER A 26 3.53 11.38 2.15
C SER A 26 2.52 12.45 1.71
N ILE A 27 1.21 12.18 1.87
CA ILE A 27 0.15 13.17 1.63
C ILE A 27 0.26 14.33 2.62
N TYR A 28 0.56 14.04 3.89
CA TYR A 28 0.78 15.10 4.89
C TYR A 28 1.98 15.98 4.53
N LYS A 29 3.09 15.38 4.09
CA LYS A 29 4.25 16.13 3.57
C LYS A 29 3.89 16.96 2.33
N LEU A 30 3.05 16.43 1.45
CA LEU A 30 2.58 17.15 0.26
C LEU A 30 1.75 18.37 0.64
N LYS A 31 0.82 18.22 1.59
CA LYS A 31 0.04 19.34 2.14
C LYS A 31 0.95 20.40 2.74
N ASN A 32 1.91 20.02 3.57
CA ASN A 32 2.83 20.98 4.17
C ASN A 32 3.68 21.67 3.09
N ALA A 33 4.19 20.95 2.09
CA ALA A 33 4.97 21.54 1.00
C ALA A 33 4.15 22.52 0.13
N LEU A 34 2.85 22.29 -0.02
CA LEU A 34 1.92 23.25 -0.64
C LEU A 34 1.75 24.51 0.20
N GLU A 35 1.71 24.38 1.52
CA GLU A 35 1.59 25.51 2.45
C GLU A 35 2.88 26.35 2.53
N THR A 36 4.05 25.73 2.39
CA THR A 36 5.35 26.44 2.40
C THR A 36 5.74 27.04 1.05
N GLU A 37 4.97 26.78 -0.02
CA GLU A 37 5.24 27.19 -1.42
C GLU A 37 6.65 26.82 -1.95
N ASP A 38 7.35 25.87 -1.32
CA ASP A 38 8.68 25.45 -1.79
C ASP A 38 8.54 24.39 -2.89
N PRO A 39 8.90 24.71 -4.16
CA PRO A 39 8.72 23.79 -5.28
C PRO A 39 9.60 22.53 -5.20
N ARG A 40 10.72 22.57 -4.45
CA ARG A 40 11.60 21.39 -4.28
C ARG A 40 10.97 20.36 -3.37
N ASP A 41 10.36 20.81 -2.28
CA ASP A 41 9.67 19.95 -1.33
C ASP A 41 8.36 19.43 -1.91
N LEU A 42 7.68 20.25 -2.73
CA LEU A 42 6.50 19.82 -3.46
C LEU A 42 6.81 18.65 -4.40
N ASN A 43 7.85 18.75 -5.22
CA ASN A 43 8.19 17.68 -6.17
C ASN A 43 8.62 16.38 -5.46
N LYS A 44 9.36 16.49 -4.34
CA LYS A 44 9.72 15.34 -3.50
C LYS A 44 8.49 14.70 -2.84
N ALA A 45 7.54 15.50 -2.38
CA ALA A 45 6.33 14.99 -1.77
C ALA A 45 5.40 14.32 -2.80
N ILE A 46 5.23 14.90 -3.99
CA ILE A 46 4.46 14.30 -5.09
C ILE A 46 5.06 12.95 -5.49
N SER A 47 6.38 12.90 -5.73
CA SER A 47 7.06 11.64 -6.08
C SER A 47 6.93 10.59 -4.97
N ALA A 48 7.02 10.98 -3.69
CA ALA A 48 6.79 10.08 -2.57
C ALA A 48 5.36 9.53 -2.54
N VAL A 49 4.34 10.35 -2.83
CA VAL A 49 2.94 9.91 -2.93
C VAL A 49 2.77 8.92 -4.08
N VAL A 50 3.33 9.21 -5.26
CA VAL A 50 3.24 8.32 -6.43
C VAL A 50 3.91 6.98 -6.18
N VAL A 51 5.15 6.99 -5.65
CA VAL A 51 5.90 5.76 -5.35
C VAL A 51 5.19 4.91 -4.30
N ASN A 52 4.72 5.52 -3.20
CA ASN A 52 3.98 4.79 -2.18
C ASN A 52 2.62 4.29 -2.70
N GLY A 53 1.95 5.03 -3.58
CA GLY A 53 0.73 4.60 -4.25
C GLY A 53 0.92 3.37 -5.12
N VAL A 54 1.99 3.34 -5.93
CA VAL A 54 2.34 2.17 -6.74
C VAL A 54 2.67 0.97 -5.85
N ILE A 55 3.42 1.16 -4.76
CA ILE A 55 3.76 0.08 -3.82
C ILE A 55 2.50 -0.53 -3.19
N ILE A 56 1.53 0.29 -2.74
CA ILE A 56 0.25 -0.23 -2.23
C ILE A 56 -0.50 -1.02 -3.30
N GLY A 57 -0.56 -0.51 -4.53
CA GLY A 57 -1.21 -1.21 -5.63
C GLY A 57 -0.59 -2.59 -5.89
N VAL A 58 0.75 -2.67 -5.87
CA VAL A 58 1.50 -3.92 -6.05
C VAL A 58 1.26 -4.89 -4.88
N CYS A 59 1.31 -4.40 -3.63
CA CYS A 59 1.04 -5.22 -2.46
C CYS A 59 -0.39 -5.79 -2.47
N ALA A 60 -1.40 -4.94 -2.72
CA ALA A 60 -2.79 -5.34 -2.80
C ALA A 60 -3.04 -6.35 -3.94
N GLY A 61 -2.43 -6.11 -5.11
CA GLY A 61 -2.50 -7.02 -6.25
C GLY A 61 -1.90 -8.39 -5.98
N MET A 62 -0.74 -8.44 -5.31
CA MET A 62 -0.12 -9.71 -4.88
C MET A 62 -1.00 -10.50 -3.92
N ILE A 63 -1.61 -9.84 -2.93
CA ILE A 63 -2.49 -10.51 -1.95
C ILE A 63 -3.75 -11.05 -2.64
N ALA A 64 -4.34 -10.28 -3.55
CA ALA A 64 -5.50 -10.73 -4.33
C ALA A 64 -5.14 -11.95 -5.21
N TYR A 65 -3.97 -11.93 -5.86
CA TYR A 65 -3.48 -13.05 -6.66
C TYR A 65 -3.26 -14.32 -5.84
N VAL A 66 -2.56 -14.22 -4.70
CA VAL A 66 -2.32 -15.35 -3.80
C VAL A 66 -3.63 -15.89 -3.23
N SER A 67 -4.56 -15.02 -2.87
CA SER A 67 -5.90 -15.42 -2.38
C SER A 67 -6.72 -16.13 -3.47
N GLY A 68 -6.60 -15.69 -4.73
CA GLY A 68 -7.25 -16.32 -5.89
C GLY A 68 -6.66 -17.69 -6.24
N LEU A 69 -5.34 -17.85 -6.14
CA LEU A 69 -4.68 -19.16 -6.29
C LEU A 69 -5.11 -20.13 -5.20
N LEU A 70 -5.14 -19.70 -3.94
CA LEU A 70 -5.57 -20.54 -2.81
C LEU A 70 -7.04 -20.96 -2.92
N SER A 71 -7.89 -20.11 -3.51
CA SER A 71 -9.30 -20.46 -3.73
C SER A 71 -9.50 -21.48 -4.86
N ASN A 72 -8.53 -21.60 -5.77
CA ASN A 72 -8.53 -22.60 -6.85
C ASN A 72 -7.83 -23.92 -6.46
N ILE A 73 -7.08 -23.95 -5.36
CA ILE A 73 -6.54 -25.19 -4.79
C ILE A 73 -7.68 -25.85 -4.01
N GLN A 74 -8.40 -26.75 -4.67
CA GLN A 74 -9.42 -27.60 -4.05
C GLN A 74 -8.75 -28.89 -3.61
N PHE A 75 -8.64 -29.11 -2.29
CA PHE A 75 -8.48 -30.44 -1.72
C PHE A 75 -9.83 -31.16 -1.70
#